data_AF-A0A258SN13-F1
#
_entry.id   AF-A0A258SN13-F1
#
_cell.length_a   1.000
_cell.length_b   1.000
_cell.length_c   1.000
_cell.angle_alpha   90.00
_cell.angle_beta   90.00
_cell.angle_gamma   90.00
#
_symmetry.space_group_name_H-M   'P 1'
#
loop_
_entity.id
_entity.type
_entity.pdbx_description
1 polymer ?
#
loop_
_entity_poly.entity_id
_entity_poly.type
_entity_poly.pdbx_seq_one_letter_code
_entity_poly.pdbx_strand_id
1 'polypeptide(L)'
;MAAPSLSLHALPGIPLVEPGDDLAGLLGAALEASGLGLEDGDILVVAQKIISKAEGCYLALADVAPSPRAIEIAARVRKDPRHVEVVLSESSQIVREGPHVLVVAHKLGFVMANAGVDESNIDHK
;
A
#
# COMPACT_ATOMS: atom_id res chain seq x y z
N MET A 1 4.35 -36.32 -20.23
CA MET A 1 4.33 -34.84 -20.27
C MET A 1 5.40 -34.37 -19.32
N ALA A 2 6.23 -33.40 -19.73
CA ALA A 2 7.16 -32.76 -18.79
C ALA A 2 6.36 -32.08 -17.68
N ALA A 3 6.88 -32.09 -16.46
CA ALA A 3 6.28 -31.34 -15.36
C ALA A 3 6.37 -29.83 -15.67
N PRO A 4 5.35 -29.02 -15.33
CA PRO A 4 5.42 -27.57 -15.52
C PRO A 4 6.55 -26.98 -14.66
N SER A 5 7.22 -25.97 -15.19
CA SER A 5 8.25 -25.19 -14.50
C SER A 5 7.73 -23.79 -14.16
N LEU A 6 8.17 -23.24 -13.03
CA LEU A 6 7.94 -21.86 -12.60
C LEU A 6 9.28 -21.15 -12.45
N SER A 7 9.37 -19.90 -12.91
CA SER A 7 10.51 -19.02 -12.65
C SER A 7 10.05 -17.70 -12.02
N LEU A 8 10.89 -17.11 -11.16
CA LEU A 8 10.60 -15.88 -10.42
C LEU A 8 11.83 -14.99 -10.55
N HIS A 9 11.63 -13.78 -11.07
CA HIS A 9 12.71 -12.82 -11.31
C HIS A 9 12.40 -11.53 -10.57
N ALA A 10 13.35 -11.04 -9.79
CA ALA A 10 13.27 -9.70 -9.23
C ALA A 10 13.62 -8.68 -10.32
N LEU A 11 12.96 -7.53 -10.31
CA LEU A 11 13.21 -6.44 -11.25
C LEU A 11 14.02 -5.32 -10.57
N PRO A 12 15.36 -5.28 -10.74
CA PRO A 12 16.20 -4.26 -10.12
C PRO A 12 16.11 -2.92 -10.86
N GLY A 13 16.72 -1.89 -10.27
CA GLY A 13 16.93 -0.60 -10.96
C GLY A 13 15.71 0.31 -11.03
N ILE A 14 14.58 -0.07 -10.41
CA ILE A 14 13.42 0.81 -10.28
C ILE A 14 13.77 1.97 -9.32
N PRO A 15 13.59 3.24 -9.71
CA PRO A 15 13.91 4.39 -8.86
C PRO A 15 12.94 4.52 -7.67
N LEU A 16 13.22 5.47 -6.77
CA LEU A 16 12.21 5.92 -5.82
C LEU A 16 11.07 6.58 -6.62
N VAL A 17 9.88 5.97 -6.54
CA VAL A 17 8.68 6.48 -7.22
C VAL A 17 8.14 7.69 -6.48
N GLU A 18 7.80 8.72 -7.24
CA GLU A 18 7.24 9.99 -6.79
C GLU A 18 5.83 10.22 -7.40
N PRO A 19 5.04 11.14 -6.83
CA PRO A 19 3.74 11.50 -7.39
C PRO A 19 3.81 11.94 -8.86
N GLY A 20 2.98 11.32 -9.70
CA GLY A 20 2.88 11.60 -11.13
C GLY A 20 3.80 10.76 -12.03
N ASP A 21 4.65 9.90 -11.46
CA ASP A 21 5.52 9.02 -12.26
C ASP A 21 4.72 8.05 -13.15
N ASP A 22 5.19 7.86 -14.39
CA ASP A 22 4.69 6.81 -15.29
C ASP A 22 5.27 5.45 -14.88
N LEU A 23 4.53 4.73 -14.05
CA LEU A 23 4.92 3.40 -13.59
C LEU A 23 5.10 2.39 -14.73
N ALA A 24 4.30 2.47 -15.79
CA ALA A 24 4.43 1.54 -16.90
C ALA A 24 5.75 1.77 -17.64
N GLY A 25 6.08 3.05 -17.90
CA GLY A 25 7.37 3.44 -18.48
C GLY A 25 8.56 3.04 -17.60
N LEU A 26 8.48 3.27 -16.29
CA LEU A 26 9.54 2.89 -15.33
C LEU A 26 9.78 1.38 -15.29
N LEU A 27 8.69 0.59 -15.25
CA LEU A 27 8.79 -0.88 -15.24
C LEU A 27 9.30 -1.42 -16.58
N GLY A 28 8.87 -0.83 -17.69
CA GLY A 28 9.37 -1.17 -19.03
C GLY A 28 10.87 -0.92 -19.18
N ALA A 29 11.35 0.25 -18.75
CA ALA A 29 12.78 0.57 -18.78
C ALA A 29 13.62 -0.37 -17.89
N ALA A 30 13.10 -0.76 -16.72
CA ALA A 30 13.78 -1.70 -15.84
C ALA A 30 13.84 -3.13 -16.43
N LEU A 31 12.79 -3.56 -17.14
CA LEU A 31 12.75 -4.85 -17.84
C LEU A 31 13.80 -4.89 -18.95
N GLU A 32 13.83 -3.86 -19.79
CA GLU A 32 14.82 -3.70 -20.86
C GLU A 32 16.25 -3.71 -20.32
N ALA A 33 16.54 -2.90 -19.30
CA ALA A 33 17.86 -2.82 -18.69
C ALA A 33 18.31 -4.14 -18.03
N SER A 34 17.36 -4.95 -17.55
CA SER A 34 17.63 -6.27 -16.96
C SER A 34 17.75 -7.39 -18.00
N GLY A 35 17.52 -7.09 -19.28
CA GLY A 35 17.45 -8.10 -20.34
C GLY A 35 16.29 -9.09 -20.16
N LEU A 36 15.27 -8.70 -19.40
CA LEU A 36 14.07 -9.51 -19.16
C LEU A 36 12.97 -9.06 -20.11
N GLY A 37 12.63 -9.90 -21.09
CA GLY A 37 11.44 -9.71 -21.91
C GLY A 37 10.23 -10.34 -21.23
N LEU A 38 9.05 -9.73 -21.38
CA LEU A 38 7.79 -10.35 -20.99
C LEU A 38 7.30 -11.25 -22.14
N GLU A 39 6.88 -12.45 -21.79
CA GLU A 39 6.24 -13.40 -22.69
C GLU A 39 4.73 -13.49 -22.42
N ASP A 40 3.98 -13.98 -23.40
CA ASP A 40 2.54 -14.19 -23.24
C ASP A 40 2.26 -15.17 -22.09
N GLY A 41 1.49 -14.70 -21.10
CA GLY A 41 1.16 -15.46 -19.90
C GLY A 41 2.03 -15.14 -18.69
N ASP A 42 3.05 -14.29 -18.84
CA ASP A 42 3.80 -13.78 -17.70
C ASP A 42 2.92 -12.91 -16.77
N ILE A 43 3.31 -12.88 -15.50
CA ILE A 43 2.63 -12.12 -14.46
C ILE A 43 3.61 -11.10 -13.88
N LEU A 44 3.31 -9.82 -14.08
CA LEU A 44 4.01 -8.74 -13.39
C LEU A 44 3.35 -8.49 -12.04
N VAL A 45 4.11 -8.70 -10.96
CA VAL A 45 3.63 -8.46 -9.59
C VAL A 45 4.21 -7.15 -9.08
N VAL A 46 3.33 -6.20 -8.80
CA VAL A 46 3.71 -4.87 -8.30
C VAL A 46 3.18 -4.69 -6.88
N ALA A 47 4.05 -4.26 -5.97
CA ALA A 47 3.62 -3.90 -4.62
C ALA A 47 2.78 -2.62 -4.67
N GLN A 48 1.64 -2.62 -3.95
CA GLN A 48 0.68 -1.51 -3.94
C GLN A 48 1.32 -0.13 -3.64
N LYS A 49 2.42 -0.10 -2.87
CA LYS A 49 3.01 1.15 -2.38
C LYS A 49 3.46 2.05 -3.51
N ILE A 50 4.10 1.53 -4.55
CA ILE A 50 4.55 2.37 -5.67
C ILE A 50 3.38 2.89 -6.50
N ILE A 51 2.27 2.13 -6.56
CA ILE A 51 1.00 2.59 -7.14
C ILE A 51 0.50 3.79 -6.34
N SER A 52 0.38 3.65 -5.00
CA SER A 52 -0.05 4.73 -4.12
C SER A 52 0.85 5.97 -4.22
N LYS A 53 2.17 5.79 -4.38
CA LYS A 53 3.10 6.90 -4.55
C LYS A 53 2.87 7.65 -5.86
N ALA A 54 2.83 6.93 -6.99
CA ALA A 54 2.60 7.51 -8.30
C ALA A 54 1.24 8.22 -8.39
N GLU A 55 0.21 7.69 -7.73
CA GLU A 55 -1.13 8.30 -7.64
C GLU A 55 -1.20 9.48 -6.65
N GLY A 56 -0.13 9.78 -5.93
CA GLY A 56 -0.10 10.89 -4.98
C GLY A 56 -0.93 10.66 -3.71
N CYS A 57 -1.14 9.40 -3.32
CA CYS A 57 -1.90 8.99 -2.13
C CYS A 57 -1.14 9.24 -0.82
N TYR A 58 -0.76 10.50 -0.58
CA TYR A 58 -0.06 10.96 0.61
C TYR A 58 -0.99 11.82 1.47
N LEU A 59 -0.75 11.78 2.79
CA LEU A 59 -1.45 12.63 3.74
C LEU A 59 -0.52 12.92 4.92
N ALA A 60 -0.39 14.20 5.28
CA ALA A 60 0.30 14.57 6.50
C ALA A 60 -0.66 14.38 7.69
N LEU A 61 -0.30 13.53 8.65
CA LEU A 61 -1.12 13.32 9.85
C LEU A 61 -1.33 14.62 10.65
N ALA A 62 -0.43 15.60 10.52
CA ALA A 62 -0.59 16.93 11.13
C ALA A 62 -1.85 17.68 10.65
N ASP A 63 -2.32 17.39 9.43
CA ASP A 63 -3.49 18.03 8.82
C ASP A 63 -4.80 17.28 9.10
N VAL A 64 -4.73 16.16 9.82
CA VAL A 64 -5.89 15.31 10.11
C VAL A 64 -6.51 15.70 11.46
N ALA A 65 -7.79 16.09 11.43
CA ALA A 65 -8.59 16.30 12.63
C ALA A 65 -9.36 15.01 12.98
N PRO A 66 -9.04 14.33 14.11
CA PRO A 66 -9.68 13.07 14.44
C PRO A 66 -11.10 13.27 14.94
N SER A 67 -12.03 12.42 14.49
CA SER A 67 -13.41 12.39 14.97
C SER A 67 -13.50 11.85 16.40
N PRO A 68 -14.59 12.13 17.14
CA PRO A 68 -14.82 11.52 18.46
C PRO A 68 -14.72 9.99 18.43
N ARG A 69 -15.25 9.38 17.35
CA ARG A 69 -15.18 7.93 17.12
C ARG A 69 -13.73 7.45 16.97
N ALA A 70 -12.90 8.14 16.19
CA ALA A 70 -11.50 7.78 16.03
C ALA A 70 -10.73 7.90 17.35
N ILE A 71 -11.00 8.94 18.16
CA ILE A 71 -10.39 9.12 19.48
C ILE A 71 -10.73 7.94 20.41
N GLU A 72 -12.00 7.53 20.46
CA GLU A 72 -12.42 6.40 21.29
C GLU A 72 -11.75 5.08 20.87
N ILE A 73 -11.68 4.81 19.57
CA ILE A 73 -11.04 3.60 19.03
C ILE A 73 -9.53 3.64 19.30
N ALA A 74 -8.90 4.79 19.06
CA ALA A 74 -7.46 5.00 19.26
C ALA A 74 -7.02 4.67 20.68
N ALA A 75 -7.82 5.02 21.70
CA ALA A 75 -7.56 4.65 23.08
C ALA A 75 -7.55 3.13 23.29
N ARG A 76 -8.46 2.39 22.65
CA ARG A 76 -8.53 0.91 22.74
C ARG A 76 -7.41 0.23 21.98
N VAL A 77 -7.06 0.73 20.80
CA VAL A 77 -6.01 0.16 19.95
C VAL A 77 -4.61 0.70 20.23
N ARG A 78 -4.47 1.70 21.12
CA ARG A 78 -3.19 2.33 21.50
C ARG A 78 -2.43 2.88 20.28
N LYS A 79 -3.12 3.64 19.44
CA LYS A 79 -2.56 4.30 18.24
C LYS A 79 -2.87 5.79 18.24
N ASP A 80 -2.23 6.54 17.36
CA ASP A 80 -2.55 7.95 17.13
C ASP A 80 -4.00 8.08 16.61
N PRO A 81 -4.87 8.91 17.22
CA PRO A 81 -6.24 9.10 16.75
C PRO A 81 -6.33 9.64 15.32
N ARG A 82 -5.32 10.38 14.85
CA ARG A 82 -5.24 10.89 13.48
C ARG A 82 -5.00 9.76 12.50
N HIS A 83 -4.09 8.84 12.80
CA HIS A 83 -3.91 7.62 12.00
C HIS A 83 -5.21 6.80 11.98
N VAL A 84 -5.86 6.61 13.13
CA VAL A 84 -7.13 5.88 13.20
C VAL A 84 -8.21 6.56 12.35
N GLU A 85 -8.29 7.89 12.32
CA GLU A 85 -9.22 8.62 11.45
C GLU A 85 -9.00 8.27 9.98
N VAL A 86 -7.75 8.25 9.49
CA VAL A 86 -7.42 7.86 8.11
C VAL A 86 -7.79 6.41 7.82
N VAL A 87 -7.49 5.50 8.76
CA VAL A 87 -7.91 4.10 8.63
C VAL A 87 -9.43 4.01 8.48
N LEU A 88 -10.18 4.73 9.31
CA LEU A 88 -11.64 4.73 9.27
C LEU A 88 -12.19 5.39 8.00
N SER A 89 -11.52 6.42 7.47
CA SER A 89 -11.93 7.06 6.22
C SER A 89 -11.82 6.10 5.03
N GLU A 90 -10.91 5.14 5.05
CA GLU A 90 -10.78 4.11 4.01
C GLU A 90 -11.54 2.80 4.32
N SER A 91 -12.28 2.77 5.42
CA SER A 91 -12.98 1.58 5.91
C SER A 91 -14.50 1.68 5.81
N SER A 92 -15.13 0.52 5.60
CA SER A 92 -16.59 0.34 5.71
C SER A 92 -17.01 -0.12 7.11
N GLN A 93 -16.21 -0.97 7.74
CA GLN A 93 -16.44 -1.48 9.09
C GLN A 93 -15.15 -1.95 9.77
N ILE A 94 -15.17 -1.98 11.10
CA ILE A 94 -14.12 -2.60 11.91
C ILE A 94 -14.46 -4.09 12.04
N VAL A 95 -13.50 -4.95 11.66
CA VAL A 95 -13.64 -6.41 11.75
C VAL A 95 -13.08 -6.92 13.08
N ARG A 96 -11.96 -6.34 13.54
CA ARG A 96 -11.35 -6.66 14.83
C ARG A 96 -10.53 -5.48 15.35
N GLU A 97 -10.64 -5.20 16.63
CA GLU A 97 -9.81 -4.21 17.31
C GLU A 97 -9.29 -4.76 18.65
N GLY A 98 -8.12 -4.27 19.06
CA GLY A 98 -7.46 -4.60 20.32
C GLY A 98 -6.14 -3.82 20.44
N PRO A 99 -5.41 -3.92 21.56
CA PRO A 99 -4.13 -3.21 21.72
C PRO A 99 -3.19 -3.48 20.53
N HIS A 100 -2.81 -2.42 19.83
CA HIS A 100 -1.99 -2.39 18.59
C HIS A 100 -2.61 -3.07 17.36
N VAL A 101 -3.82 -3.60 17.45
CA VAL A 101 -4.53 -4.31 16.38
C VAL A 101 -5.75 -3.51 15.92
N LEU A 102 -5.80 -3.20 14.64
CA LEU A 102 -6.97 -2.63 13.98
C LEU A 102 -7.11 -3.27 12.61
N VAL A 103 -8.06 -4.21 12.50
CA VAL A 103 -8.40 -4.92 11.26
C VAL A 103 -9.78 -4.46 10.81
N VAL A 104 -9.88 -4.09 9.54
CA VAL A 104 -11.05 -3.42 8.97
C VAL A 104 -11.39 -4.03 7.63
N ALA A 105 -12.62 -3.82 7.17
CA ALA A 105 -13.00 -4.05 5.79
C ALA A 105 -12.82 -2.74 5.00
N HIS A 106 -11.82 -2.69 4.13
CA HIS A 106 -11.55 -1.59 3.22
C HIS A 106 -12.74 -1.34 2.29
N LYS A 107 -12.94 -0.08 1.87
CA LYS A 107 -13.97 0.29 0.87
C LYS A 107 -13.85 -0.43 -0.47
N LEU A 108 -12.70 -1.02 -0.77
CA LEU A 108 -12.43 -1.82 -1.98
C LEU A 108 -12.72 -3.32 -1.80
N GLY A 109 -13.20 -3.74 -0.62
CA GLY A 109 -13.61 -5.13 -0.35
C GLY A 109 -12.54 -6.00 0.32
N PHE A 110 -11.35 -5.47 0.62
CA PHE A 110 -10.30 -6.21 1.34
C PHE A 110 -10.51 -6.20 2.84
N VAL A 111 -10.24 -7.31 3.52
CA VAL A 111 -10.12 -7.34 5.00
C VAL A 111 -8.65 -7.31 5.37
N MET A 112 -8.21 -6.22 6.01
CA MET A 112 -6.79 -5.99 6.26
C MET A 112 -6.52 -5.11 7.48
N ALA A 113 -5.28 -5.10 7.93
CA ALA A 113 -4.84 -4.21 8.99
C ALA A 113 -4.80 -2.76 8.48
N ASN A 114 -5.23 -1.81 9.32
CA ASN A 114 -5.14 -0.37 9.10
C ASN A 114 -5.66 0.12 7.73
N ALA A 115 -6.59 -0.58 7.09
CA ALA A 115 -7.04 -0.25 5.73
C ALA A 115 -5.89 -0.15 4.70
N GLY A 116 -4.74 -0.79 4.93
CA GLY A 116 -3.57 -0.66 4.05
C GLY A 116 -2.84 0.69 4.14
N VAL A 117 -3.24 1.58 5.05
CA VAL A 117 -2.51 2.80 5.40
C VAL A 117 -1.16 2.41 6.01
N ASP A 118 -0.10 2.99 5.49
CA ASP A 118 1.28 2.65 5.84
C ASP A 118 2.13 3.91 5.94
N GLU A 119 2.99 3.96 6.94
CA GLU A 119 3.89 5.08 7.24
C GLU A 119 5.34 4.76 6.84
N SER A 120 5.64 3.53 6.42
CA SER A 120 6.99 3.10 6.04
C SER A 120 7.36 3.46 4.59
N ASN A 121 8.66 3.49 4.29
CA ASN A 121 9.21 3.70 2.95
C ASN A 121 8.83 5.04 2.30
N ILE A 122 8.63 6.07 3.12
CA ILE A 122 8.43 7.47 2.72
C ILE A 122 9.42 8.35 3.50
N ASP A 123 9.69 9.56 3.01
CA ASP A 123 10.40 10.56 3.81
C ASP A 123 9.41 11.21 4.79
N HIS A 124 9.86 11.52 5.99
CA HIS A 124 9.06 12.12 7.06
C HIS A 124 9.48 13.58 7.37
N LYS A 125 10.29 14.18 6.49
CA LYS A 125 10.69 15.59 6.60
C LYS A 125 9.51 16.54 6.47
#